data_AF-A0A0S3TN78-F1
#
_entry.id   AF-A0A0S3TN78-F1
#
_cell.length_a   1.000
_cell.length_b   1.000
_cell.length_c   1.000
_cell.angle_alpha   90.00
_cell.angle_beta   90.00
_cell.angle_gamma   90.00
#
_symmetry.space_group_name_H-M   'P 1'
#
loop_
_entity.id
_entity.type
_entity.pdbx_description
1 polymer ?
#
loop_
_entity_poly.entity_id
_entity_poly.type
_entity_poly.pdbx_seq_one_letter_code
_entity_poly.pdbx_strand_id
1 'polypeptide(L)'
;MTDKTVNVTLYISDTQCQELVPQTITVAAQQPVTAAVGKILEQRDNGDFSFSGYRVNIKDGVATVDLRLDPKSRRQITSLSSCEQFALFGSLRKTLTSNPQWGIKDVRFTERGEQIVL
;
A
#
# COMPACT_ATOMS: atom_id res chain seq x y z
N MET A 1 -3.04 -28.02 -7.89
CA MET A 1 -2.65 -27.45 -6.57
C MET A 1 -3.75 -26.47 -6.20
N THR A 2 -4.39 -26.62 -5.05
CA THR A 2 -5.44 -25.68 -4.60
C THR A 2 -4.76 -24.40 -4.12
N ASP A 3 -4.96 -23.30 -4.83
CA ASP A 3 -4.49 -21.99 -4.40
C ASP A 3 -5.18 -21.63 -3.08
N LYS A 4 -4.47 -21.82 -1.97
CA LYS A 4 -4.95 -21.43 -0.65
C LYS A 4 -5.12 -19.92 -0.64
N THR A 5 -6.25 -19.46 -0.11
CA THR A 5 -6.51 -18.04 0.09
C THR A 5 -6.59 -17.71 1.58
N VAL A 6 -6.36 -16.45 1.92
CA VAL A 6 -6.50 -15.92 3.28
C VAL A 6 -7.30 -14.63 3.25
N ASN A 7 -8.03 -14.37 4.32
CA ASN A 7 -8.70 -13.09 4.52
C ASN A 7 -7.70 -12.07 5.05
N VAL A 8 -7.76 -10.88 4.50
CA VAL A 8 -6.93 -9.74 4.86
C VAL A 8 -7.83 -8.52 5.01
N THR A 9 -7.62 -7.75 6.06
CA THR A 9 -8.31 -6.47 6.24
C THR A 9 -7.47 -5.35 5.62
N LEU A 10 -7.97 -4.76 4.54
CA LEU A 10 -7.48 -3.49 4.00
C LEU A 10 -8.13 -2.34 4.76
N TYR A 11 -7.45 -1.20 4.77
CA TYR A 11 -7.96 0.04 5.30
C TYR A 11 -7.91 1.08 4.19
N ILE A 12 -9.08 1.58 3.78
CA ILE A 12 -9.22 2.48 2.63
C ILE A 12 -9.80 3.80 3.12
N SER A 13 -9.22 4.92 2.69
CA SER A 13 -9.77 6.25 2.95
C SER A 13 -11.22 6.36 2.49
N ASP A 14 -12.06 6.96 3.31
CA ASP A 14 -13.36 7.47 2.88
C ASP A 14 -13.22 8.56 1.80
N THR A 15 -14.35 8.97 1.22
CA THR A 15 -14.41 10.01 0.18
C THR A 15 -14.11 11.42 0.71
N GLN A 16 -14.08 11.60 2.03
CA GLN A 16 -13.81 12.88 2.69
C GLN A 16 -12.36 12.99 3.17
N CYS A 17 -11.56 11.93 3.01
CA CYS A 17 -10.20 11.82 3.53
C CYS A 17 -10.09 12.04 5.04
N GLN A 18 -11.08 11.57 5.80
CA GLN A 18 -11.14 11.72 7.26
C GLN A 18 -10.83 10.41 7.99
N GLU A 19 -11.42 9.31 7.52
CA GLU A 19 -11.30 8.01 8.16
C GLU A 19 -10.75 6.94 7.20
N LEU A 20 -10.09 5.93 7.79
CA LEU A 20 -9.70 4.71 7.09
C LEU A 20 -10.69 3.60 7.44
N VAL A 21 -11.53 3.25 6.48
CA VAL A 21 -12.60 2.26 6.64
C VAL A 21 -12.04 0.86 6.39
N PRO A 22 -12.23 -0.10 7.33
CA PRO A 22 -11.77 -1.48 7.15
C PRO A 22 -12.61 -2.21 6.09
N GLN A 23 -11.94 -2.94 5.21
CA GLN A 23 -12.53 -3.78 4.18
C GLN A 23 -11.83 -5.14 4.17
N THR A 24 -12.59 -6.21 4.44
CA THR A 24 -12.04 -7.57 4.37
C THR A 24 -12.08 -8.08 2.94
N ILE A 25 -10.93 -8.50 2.43
CA ILE A 25 -10.79 -9.11 1.10
C ILE A 25 -10.14 -10.49 1.22
N THR A 26 -10.27 -11.29 0.18
CA THR A 26 -9.62 -12.59 0.05
C THR A 26 -8.45 -12.48 -0.94
N VAL A 27 -7.26 -12.87 -0.52
CA VAL A 27 -6.03 -12.87 -1.35
C VAL A 27 -5.34 -14.22 -1.33
N ALA A 28 -4.47 -14.48 -2.31
CA ALA A 28 -3.64 -15.66 -2.34
C ALA A 28 -2.72 -15.75 -1.11
N ALA A 29 -2.70 -16.92 -0.46
CA ALA A 29 -2.01 -17.13 0.82
C ALA A 29 -0.48 -17.12 0.71
N GLN A 30 0.07 -17.28 -0.50
CA GLN A 30 1.51 -17.34 -0.72
C GLN A 30 2.20 -15.99 -0.46
N GLN A 31 1.52 -14.87 -0.75
CA GLN A 31 2.09 -13.52 -0.60
C GLN A 31 1.03 -12.48 -0.15
N PRO A 32 0.40 -12.66 1.02
CA PRO A 32 -0.74 -11.84 1.45
C PRO A 32 -0.37 -10.38 1.66
N VAL A 33 0.84 -10.09 2.16
CA VAL A 33 1.34 -8.72 2.35
C VAL A 33 1.49 -8.01 1.00
N THR A 34 2.21 -8.65 0.07
CA THR A 34 2.42 -8.11 -1.28
C THR A 34 1.08 -7.90 -2.00
N ALA A 35 0.16 -8.87 -1.89
CA ALA A 35 -1.18 -8.75 -2.48
C ALA A 35 -1.99 -7.59 -1.90
N ALA A 36 -1.93 -7.39 -0.57
CA ALA A 36 -2.62 -6.28 0.10
C ALA A 36 -2.11 -4.91 -0.38
N VAL A 37 -0.79 -4.75 -0.51
CA VAL A 37 -0.18 -3.53 -1.06
C VAL A 37 -0.67 -3.30 -2.49
N GLY A 38 -0.63 -4.33 -3.34
CA GLY A 38 -1.09 -4.24 -4.74
C GLY A 38 -2.54 -3.77 -4.84
N LYS A 39 -3.42 -4.33 -4.02
CA LYS A 39 -4.85 -3.95 -4.00
C LYS A 39 -5.07 -2.48 -3.62
N ILE A 40 -4.26 -1.92 -2.73
CA ILE A 40 -4.34 -0.50 -2.37
C ILE A 40 -3.80 0.38 -3.51
N LEU A 41 -2.71 -0.03 -4.17
CA LEU A 41 -2.15 0.72 -5.30
C LEU A 41 -3.09 0.73 -6.51
N GLU A 42 -3.74 -0.41 -6.81
CA GLU A 42 -4.76 -0.52 -7.88
C GLU A 42 -5.89 0.50 -7.73
N GLN A 43 -6.29 0.85 -6.49
CA GLN A 43 -7.34 1.85 -6.24
C GLN A 43 -6.90 3.30 -6.47
N ARG A 44 -5.59 3.54 -6.62
CA ARG A 44 -5.01 4.87 -6.83
C ARG A 44 -4.53 5.09 -8.25
N ASP A 45 -4.43 4.03 -9.04
CA ASP A 45 -4.02 4.12 -10.43
C ASP A 45 -5.11 4.83 -11.27
N ASN A 46 -4.78 5.98 -11.85
CA ASN A 46 -5.71 6.78 -12.64
C ASN A 46 -5.10 7.34 -13.94
N GLY A 47 -4.00 6.75 -14.42
CA GLY A 47 -3.31 7.13 -15.65
C GLY A 47 -2.42 8.38 -15.54
N ASP A 48 -2.87 9.43 -14.87
CA ASP A 48 -2.05 10.60 -14.56
C ASP A 48 -1.07 10.31 -13.40
N PHE A 49 -1.41 9.34 -12.55
CA PHE A 49 -0.59 8.78 -11.49
C PHE A 49 -0.79 7.26 -11.45
N SER A 50 0.22 6.52 -11.88
CA SER A 50 0.16 5.06 -12.06
C SER A 50 1.42 4.40 -11.55
N PHE A 51 1.33 3.14 -11.12
CA PHE A 51 2.48 2.38 -10.64
C PHE A 51 2.89 1.31 -11.66
N SER A 52 4.15 1.32 -12.08
CA SER A 52 4.73 0.21 -12.85
C SER A 52 5.04 -1.01 -11.98
N GLY A 53 5.02 -0.85 -10.66
CA GLY A 53 5.16 -1.93 -9.70
C GLY A 53 5.52 -1.44 -8.31
N TYR A 54 5.87 -2.38 -7.44
CA TYR A 54 6.29 -2.11 -6.07
C TYR A 54 7.10 -3.29 -5.53
N ARG A 55 7.81 -3.07 -4.42
CA ARG A 55 8.44 -4.12 -3.63
C ARG A 55 8.09 -3.94 -2.16
N VAL A 56 7.99 -5.04 -1.44
CA VAL A 56 7.82 -5.04 0.00
C VAL A 56 8.94 -5.85 0.62
N ASN A 57 9.69 -5.23 1.52
CA ASN A 57 10.69 -5.91 2.33
C ASN A 57 10.35 -5.75 3.81
N ILE A 58 10.37 -6.84 4.57
CA ILE A 58 10.07 -6.80 6.01
C ILE A 58 11.35 -7.19 6.75
N LYS A 59 11.82 -6.30 7.61
CA LYS A 59 13.00 -6.54 8.46
C LYS A 59 12.74 -5.99 9.85
N ASP A 60 12.96 -6.81 10.87
CA ASP A 60 12.84 -6.43 12.29
C ASP A 60 11.48 -5.79 12.64
N GLY A 61 10.41 -6.28 12.01
CA GLY A 61 9.04 -5.76 12.19
C GLY A 61 8.75 -4.43 11.48
N VAL A 62 9.64 -3.94 10.64
CA VAL A 62 9.43 -2.75 9.80
C VAL A 62 9.24 -3.19 8.34
N ALA A 63 8.11 -2.83 7.75
CA ALA A 63 7.88 -3.02 6.32
C ALA A 63 8.38 -1.79 5.55
N THR A 64 9.26 -2.01 4.56
CA THR A 64 9.63 -0.99 3.58
C THR A 64 8.87 -1.26 2.30
N VAL A 65 7.99 -0.34 1.91
CA VAL A 65 7.25 -0.37 0.64
C VAL A 65 7.95 0.54 -0.35
N ASP A 66 8.64 -0.07 -1.31
CA ASP A 66 9.35 0.63 -2.39
C ASP A 66 8.43 0.76 -3.60
N LEU A 67 7.93 1.96 -3.82
CA LEU A 67 7.02 2.31 -4.90
C LEU A 67 7.79 2.54 -6.20
N ARG A 68 7.16 2.20 -7.32
CA ARG A 68 7.70 2.43 -8.66
C ARG A 68 6.64 3.11 -9.49
N LEU A 69 6.71 4.42 -9.55
CA LEU A 69 5.86 5.18 -10.45
C LEU A 69 6.12 4.76 -11.91
N ASP A 70 5.04 4.65 -12.68
CA ASP A 70 5.12 4.44 -14.13
C ASP A 70 5.80 5.65 -14.77
N PRO A 71 6.83 5.47 -15.63
CA PRO A 71 7.49 6.58 -16.34
C PRO A 71 6.56 7.47 -17.16
N LYS A 72 5.36 6.99 -17.51
CA LYS A 72 4.33 7.74 -18.25
C LYS A 72 3.40 8.55 -17.34
N SER A 73 3.50 8.39 -16.02
CA SER A 73 2.74 9.18 -15.05
C SER A 73 3.08 10.65 -15.21
N ARG A 74 2.05 11.50 -15.24
CA ARG A 74 2.22 12.95 -15.36
C ARG A 74 2.53 13.60 -14.02
N ARG A 75 2.08 12.99 -12.93
CA ARG A 75 2.26 13.48 -11.56
C ARG A 75 3.28 12.65 -10.81
N GLN A 76 4.03 13.30 -9.92
CA GLN A 76 5.01 12.67 -9.03
C GLN A 76 4.38 12.34 -7.68
N ILE A 77 4.95 11.40 -6.93
CA ILE A 77 4.49 11.07 -5.57
C ILE A 77 4.50 12.30 -4.65
N THR A 78 5.51 13.16 -4.78
CA THR A 78 5.65 14.41 -4.02
C THR A 78 4.61 15.47 -4.40
N SER A 79 3.88 15.29 -5.50
CA SER A 79 2.81 16.20 -5.94
C SER A 79 1.42 15.81 -5.46
N LEU A 80 1.30 14.72 -4.70
CA LEU A 80 0.03 14.28 -4.13
C LEU A 80 -0.48 15.31 -3.11
N SER A 81 -1.76 15.65 -3.21
CA SER A 81 -2.45 16.44 -2.19
C SER A 81 -2.50 15.70 -0.86
N SER A 82 -2.78 16.40 0.24
CA SER A 82 -2.89 15.77 1.57
C SER A 82 -3.92 14.63 1.61
N CYS A 83 -5.03 14.79 0.89
CA CYS A 83 -6.06 13.76 0.76
C CYS A 83 -5.51 12.53 0.02
N GLU A 84 -4.82 12.72 -1.11
CA GLU A 84 -4.20 11.61 -1.84
C GLU A 84 -3.09 10.92 -1.03
N GLN A 85 -2.28 11.68 -0.30
CA GLN A 85 -1.25 11.14 0.58
C GLN A 85 -1.85 10.32 1.73
N PHE A 86 -2.89 10.84 2.40
CA PHE A 86 -3.62 10.09 3.42
C PHE A 86 -4.22 8.80 2.83
N ALA A 87 -4.82 8.92 1.67
CA ALA A 87 -5.52 7.85 0.99
C ALA A 87 -4.56 6.76 0.45
N LEU A 88 -3.30 7.09 0.15
CA LEU A 88 -2.26 6.13 -0.24
C LEU A 88 -1.48 5.64 0.99
N PHE A 89 -0.71 6.52 1.63
CA PHE A 89 0.23 6.16 2.68
C PHE A 89 -0.45 5.78 3.99
N GLY A 90 -1.54 6.49 4.35
CA GLY A 90 -2.35 6.14 5.51
C GLY A 90 -2.96 4.75 5.36
N SER A 91 -3.57 4.47 4.20
CA SER A 91 -4.14 3.16 3.86
C SER A 91 -3.10 2.04 3.93
N LEU A 92 -1.94 2.23 3.29
CA LEU A 92 -0.84 1.24 3.31
C LEU A 92 -0.35 1.00 4.74
N ARG A 93 -0.02 2.07 5.48
CA ARG A 93 0.49 1.96 6.85
C ARG A 93 -0.50 1.27 7.77
N LYS A 94 -1.76 1.68 7.75
CA LYS A 94 -2.80 1.12 8.61
C LYS A 94 -3.07 -0.35 8.27
N THR A 95 -3.16 -0.69 6.99
CA THR A 95 -3.34 -2.07 6.53
C THR A 95 -2.20 -2.96 7.02
N LEU A 96 -0.96 -2.58 6.77
CA LEU A 96 0.20 -3.39 7.12
C LEU A 96 0.37 -3.58 8.62
N THR A 97 0.04 -2.59 9.44
CA THR A 97 0.18 -2.65 10.90
C THR A 97 -1.02 -3.25 11.64
N SER A 98 -2.21 -3.29 11.01
CA SER A 98 -3.44 -3.78 11.65
C SER A 98 -3.72 -5.28 11.40
N ASN A 99 -2.85 -5.95 10.64
CA ASN A 99 -2.91 -7.38 10.37
C ASN A 99 -1.84 -8.10 11.22
N PRO A 100 -2.17 -8.51 12.46
CA PRO A 100 -1.19 -8.91 13.47
C PRO A 100 -0.36 -10.13 13.07
N GLN A 101 -0.91 -11.02 12.23
CA GLN A 101 -0.22 -12.20 11.72
C GLN A 101 1.03 -11.88 10.89
N TRP A 102 1.21 -10.62 10.45
CA TRP A 102 2.39 -10.20 9.68
C TRP A 102 3.55 -9.70 10.55
N GLY A 103 3.31 -9.44 11.85
CA GLY A 103 4.35 -8.94 12.76
C GLY A 103 4.93 -7.57 12.40
N ILE A 104 4.24 -6.79 11.57
CA ILE A 104 4.66 -5.46 11.13
C ILE A 104 4.17 -4.43 12.15
N LYS A 105 5.12 -3.68 12.70
CA LYS A 105 4.90 -2.63 13.71
C LYS A 105 4.99 -1.23 13.13
N ASP A 106 5.77 -1.07 12.06
CA ASP A 106 5.98 0.22 11.40
C ASP A 106 6.16 0.05 9.88
N VAL A 107 5.92 1.14 9.15
CA VAL A 107 5.98 1.17 7.69
C VAL A 107 6.75 2.40 7.21
N ARG A 108 7.77 2.12 6.39
CA ARG A 108 8.57 3.10 5.66
C ARG A 108 8.23 3.04 4.18
N PHE A 109 8.31 4.20 3.52
CA PHE A 109 8.04 4.33 2.11
C PHE A 109 9.28 4.83 1.38
N THR A 110 9.58 4.20 0.26
CA THR A 110 10.65 4.63 -0.64
C THR A 110 10.13 4.67 -2.07
N GLU A 111 10.79 5.45 -2.92
CA GLU A 111 10.65 5.37 -4.37
C GLU A 111 12.01 5.02 -4.97
N ARG A 112 12.10 3.84 -5.59
CA ARG A 112 13.35 3.31 -6.17
C ARG A 112 14.54 3.34 -5.20
N GLY A 113 14.27 3.10 -3.91
CA GLY A 113 15.25 3.11 -2.82
C GLY A 113 15.48 4.46 -2.15
N GLU A 114 14.96 5.56 -2.70
CA GLU A 114 15.03 6.88 -2.07
C GLU A 114 13.89 7.07 -1.07
N GLN A 115 14.19 7.60 0.11
CA GLN A 115 13.17 7.78 1.15
C GLN A 115 12.14 8.83 0.73
N ILE A 116 10.85 8.48 0.87
CA ILE A 116 9.76 9.43 0.77
C ILE A 116 9.55 10.05 2.14
N VAL A 117 9.73 11.37 2.24
CA VAL A 117 9.41 12.14 3.45
C VAL A 117 7.96 12.61 3.32
N LEU A 118 7.13 12.18 4.26
CA LEU A 118 5.69 12.47 4.34
C LEU A 118 5.40 13.52 5.40
#